data_AF-A0A1D6QNR9-F1
#
_entry.id   AF-A0A1D6QNR9-F1
#
_cell.length_a   1.000
_cell.length_b   1.000
_cell.length_c   1.000
_cell.angle_alpha   90.00
_cell.angle_beta   90.00
_cell.angle_gamma   90.00
#
_symmetry.space_group_name_H-M   'P 1'
#
loop_
_entity.id
_entity.type
_entity.pdbx_description
1 polymer ?
#
loop_
_entity_poly.entity_id
_entity_poly.type
_entity_poly.pdbx_seq_one_letter_code
_entity_poly.pdbx_strand_id
1 'polypeptide(L)' 'EDLKCGLVLKSIGYKSLPVQGLPFDKNRGVVPNLRGRVLSSESEIATVERGLYVVGWLKRGPTGIVATNLHCAEETVGG' A
#
# COMPACT_ATOMS: atom_id res chain seq x y z
N GLU A 1 1.05 -10.51 32.83
CA GLU A 1 2.41 -10.42 33.40
C GLU A 1 2.85 -8.98 33.25
N ASP A 2 3.41 -8.40 34.32
CA ASP A 2 3.80 -6.97 34.35
C ASP A 2 5.32 -6.84 34.43
N LEU A 3 5.90 -6.03 33.52
CA LEU A 3 7.34 -5.77 33.46
C LEU A 3 7.62 -4.27 33.65
N LYS A 4 8.43 -3.91 34.63
CA LYS A 4 8.85 -2.51 34.84
C LYS A 4 9.82 -2.08 33.74
N CYS A 5 9.54 -0.97 33.06
CA CYS A 5 10.41 -0.37 32.04
C CYS A 5 10.31 1.16 32.05
N GLY A 6 11.37 1.85 31.60
CA GLY A 6 11.41 3.31 31.49
C GLY A 6 11.01 3.87 30.12
N LEU A 7 10.95 3.00 29.09
CA LEU A 7 10.56 3.34 27.73
C LEU A 7 10.03 2.10 27.01
N VAL A 8 9.01 2.29 26.17
CA VAL A 8 8.45 1.25 25.29
C VAL A 8 8.46 1.78 23.86
N LEU A 9 9.06 1.01 22.95
CA LEU A 9 9.09 1.30 21.52
C LEU A 9 8.30 0.23 20.76
N LYS A 10 7.30 0.64 19.97
CA LYS A 10 6.54 -0.26 19.11
C LYS A 10 7.14 -0.26 17.71
N SER A 11 7.68 -1.40 17.30
CA SER A 11 8.19 -1.63 15.94
C SER A 11 7.43 -2.77 15.26
N ILE A 12 6.10 -2.62 15.17
CA ILE A 12 5.16 -3.64 14.68
C ILE A 12 4.73 -3.39 13.22
N GLY A 13 5.50 -2.58 12.50
CA GLY A 13 5.21 -2.18 11.12
C GLY A 13 4.44 -0.87 11.01
N TYR A 14 4.21 -0.46 9.77
CA TYR A 14 3.47 0.74 9.41
C TYR A 14 2.13 0.38 8.79
N LYS A 15 1.28 1.38 8.54
CA LYS A 15 0.06 1.21 7.73
C LYS A 15 -0.23 2.53 7.04
N SER A 16 -0.54 2.47 5.75
CA SER A 16 -0.89 3.68 4.99
C SER A 16 -2.20 4.26 5.52
N LEU A 17 -2.39 5.56 5.27
CA LEU A 17 -3.65 6.25 5.52
C LEU A 17 -4.44 6.37 4.21
N PRO A 18 -5.79 6.38 4.27
CA PRO A 18 -6.61 6.61 3.10
C PRO A 18 -6.33 8.00 2.51
N VAL A 19 -6.28 8.07 1.19
CA VAL A 19 -6.16 9.32 0.44
C VAL A 19 -7.53 9.70 -0.09
N GLN A 20 -7.93 10.95 0.07
CA GLN A 20 -9.23 11.44 -0.39
C GLN A 20 -9.36 11.22 -1.91
N GLY A 21 -10.48 10.63 -2.32
CA GLY A 21 -10.76 10.34 -3.73
C GLY A 21 -10.16 9.04 -4.25
N LEU A 22 -9.46 8.24 -3.41
CA LEU A 22 -8.98 6.91 -3.78
C LEU A 22 -9.74 5.81 -3.01
N PRO A 23 -10.02 4.66 -3.66
CA PRO A 23 -10.43 3.47 -2.94
C PRO A 23 -9.27 2.97 -2.06
N PHE A 24 -9.60 2.38 -0.91
CA PHE A 24 -8.59 2.07 0.09
C PHE A 24 -8.97 0.86 0.93
N ASP A 25 -8.23 -0.24 0.73
CA ASP A 25 -8.38 -1.43 1.56
C ASP A 25 -7.88 -1.13 2.97
N LYS A 26 -8.81 -0.89 3.88
CA LYS A 26 -8.50 -0.56 5.28
C LYS A 26 -7.88 -1.71 6.05
N ASN A 27 -8.06 -2.97 5.62
CA ASN A 27 -7.46 -4.12 6.30
C ASN A 27 -5.98 -4.21 5.96
N ARG A 28 -5.66 -4.16 4.66
CA ARG A 28 -4.30 -4.27 4.13
C ARG A 28 -3.51 -2.96 4.16
N GLY A 29 -4.19 -1.81 4.22
CA GLY A 29 -3.58 -0.48 4.23
C GLY A 29 -2.96 -0.09 2.88
N VAL A 30 -3.61 -0.44 1.78
CA VAL A 30 -3.14 -0.22 0.41
C VAL A 30 -4.27 0.28 -0.49
N VAL A 31 -3.91 0.91 -1.61
CA VAL A 31 -4.86 1.22 -2.69
C VAL A 31 -5.04 -0.03 -3.56
N PRO A 32 -6.28 -0.51 -3.77
CA PRO A 32 -6.56 -1.63 -4.67
C PRO A 32 -6.03 -1.33 -6.08
N ASN A 33 -5.25 -2.24 -6.63
CA ASN A 33 -4.60 -2.03 -7.92
C ASN A 33 -4.35 -3.34 -8.67
N LEU A 34 -4.29 -3.26 -9.99
CA LEU A 34 -3.86 -4.33 -10.89
C LEU A 34 -2.53 -3.91 -11.54
N ARG A 35 -1.42 -4.55 -11.12
CA ARG A 35 -0.05 -4.22 -11.56
C ARG A 35 0.32 -2.74 -11.39
N GLY A 36 -0.30 -2.08 -10.40
CA GLY A 36 -0.13 -0.66 -10.10
C GLY A 36 -1.14 0.26 -10.76
N ARG A 37 -2.02 -0.22 -11.65
CA ARG A 37 -3.18 0.57 -12.12
C ARG A 37 -4.27 0.56 -11.05
N VAL A 38 -4.75 1.72 -10.62
CA VAL A 38 -5.74 1.82 -9.54
C VAL A 38 -7.08 1.23 -10.01
N LEU A 39 -7.74 0.48 -9.12
CA LEU A 39 -9.09 -0.02 -9.36
C LEU A 39 -10.11 1.02 -8.85
N SER A 40 -11.29 1.11 -9.48
CA SER A 40 -12.33 2.08 -9.16
C SER A 40 -13.05 1.84 -7.84
N SER A 41 -12.95 0.62 -7.31
CA SER A 41 -13.49 0.25 -6.01
C SER A 41 -12.76 -0.97 -5.44
N GLU A 42 -13.10 -1.34 -4.20
CA GLU A 42 -12.63 -2.57 -3.54
C GLU A 42 -13.42 -3.83 -3.98
N SER A 43 -14.43 -3.69 -4.85
CA SER A 43 -15.26 -4.80 -5.31
C SER A 43 -14.52 -5.73 -6.28
N GLU A 44 -14.91 -7.01 -6.32
CA GLU A 44 -14.38 -8.01 -7.25
C GLU A 44 -14.62 -7.67 -8.73
N ILE A 45 -15.62 -6.81 -9.02
CA ILE A 45 -15.98 -6.40 -10.39
C ILE A 45 -15.40 -5.00 -10.72
N ALA A 46 -14.45 -4.50 -9.93
CA ALA A 46 -13.89 -3.17 -10.12
C ALA A 46 -13.17 -3.03 -11.48
N THR A 47 -13.42 -1.91 -12.14
CA THR A 47 -12.72 -1.51 -13.36
C THR A 47 -11.43 -0.76 -13.03
N VAL A 48 -10.52 -0.65 -14.00
CA VAL A 48 -9.31 0.16 -13.85
C VAL A 48 -9.64 1.64 -14.03
N GLU A 49 -9.20 2.47 -13.09
CA GLU A 49 -9.20 3.92 -13.19
C GLU A 49 -8.16 4.39 -14.20
N ARG A 50 -8.59 5.11 -15.24
CA ARG A 50 -7.70 5.52 -16.32
C ARG A 50 -6.78 6.64 -15.86
N GLY A 51 -5.48 6.48 -16.11
CA GLY A 51 -4.47 7.49 -15.79
C GLY A 51 -4.04 7.51 -14.32
N LEU A 52 -4.56 6.60 -13.49
CA LEU A 52 -4.29 6.58 -12.06
C LEU A 52 -3.48 5.34 -11.66
N TYR A 53 -2.34 5.58 -11.01
CA TYR A 53 -1.36 4.55 -10.70
C TYR A 53 -0.83 4.68 -9.27
N VAL A 54 -0.41 3.54 -8.70
CA VAL A 54 0.21 3.46 -7.38
C VAL A 54 1.47 2.60 -7.42
N VAL A 55 2.46 2.98 -6.62
CA VAL A 55 3.75 2.29 -6.49
C VAL A 55 4.18 2.18 -5.03
N GLY A 56 5.26 1.43 -4.78
CA GLY A 56 5.88 1.32 -3.45
C GLY A 56 4.95 0.71 -2.40
N TRP A 57 5.03 1.22 -1.17
CA TRP A 57 4.27 0.69 -0.04
C TRP A 57 2.75 0.89 -0.17
N LEU A 58 2.30 1.95 -0.83
CA LEU A 58 0.86 2.15 -1.05
C LEU A 58 0.27 1.11 -2.03
N LYS A 59 1.11 0.55 -2.91
CA LYS A 59 0.76 -0.57 -3.83
C LYS A 59 0.85 -1.94 -3.15
N ARG A 60 1.91 -2.20 -2.38
CA ARG A 60 2.30 -3.56 -1.92
C ARG A 60 2.20 -3.81 -0.41
N GLY A 61 2.02 -2.76 0.38
CA GLY A 61 2.17 -2.79 1.83
C GLY A 61 3.58 -2.42 2.31
N PRO A 62 3.75 -2.19 3.62
CA PRO A 62 4.95 -1.59 4.21
C PRO A 62 6.06 -2.60 4.45
N THR A 63 6.48 -3.27 3.38
CA THR A 63 7.56 -4.26 3.39
C THR A 63 8.53 -4.05 2.23
N GLY A 64 9.76 -4.50 2.43
CA GLY A 64 10.85 -4.37 1.47
C GLY A 64 11.70 -3.12 1.70
N ILE A 65 12.82 -3.11 0.99
CA ILE A 65 13.83 -2.04 1.04
C ILE A 65 13.61 -1.03 -0.09
N VAL A 66 14.44 0.02 -0.13
CA VAL A 66 14.41 1.03 -1.20
C VAL A 66 14.51 0.39 -2.59
N ALA A 67 15.39 -0.60 -2.78
CA ALA A 67 15.52 -1.31 -4.05
C ALA A 67 14.23 -2.08 -4.45
N THR A 68 13.46 -2.58 -3.48
CA THR A 68 12.16 -3.22 -3.76
C THR A 68 11.15 -2.22 -4.32
N ASN A 69 11.25 -0.95 -3.93
CA ASN A 69 10.38 0.10 -4.48
C ASN A 69 10.78 0.50 -5.91
N LEU A 70 12.08 0.45 -6.25
CA LEU A 70 12.55 0.67 -7.61
C LEU A 70 11.95 -0.35 -8.58
N HIS A 71 12.12 -1.65 -8.28
CA HIS A 71 11.56 -2.71 -9.12
C HIS A 71 10.03 -2.64 -9.23
N CYS A 72 9.37 -2.32 -8.11
CA CYS A 72 7.93 -2.11 -8.09
C CYS A 72 7.46 -0.98 -9.01
N ALA A 73 8.25 0.09 -9.14
CA ALA A 73 7.95 1.22 -10.01
C ALA A 73 8.18 0.85 -11.48
N GLU A 74 9.28 0.15 -11.79
CA GLU A 74 9.57 -0.36 -13.14
C GLU A 74 8.44 -1.24 -13.67
N GLU A 75 7.91 -2.16 -12.84
CA GLU A 75 6.79 -3.02 -13.21
C GLU A 75 5.53 -2.22 -13.56
N THR A 76 5.26 -1.13 -12.83
CA THR A 76 4.07 -0.30 -13.04
C THR A 76 4.20 0.60 -14.26
N VAL A 77 5.41 1.06 -14.60
CA VAL A 77 5.65 1.84 -15.82
C VAL A 77 5.65 0.95 -17.06
N GLY A 78 6.18 -0.27 -16.96
CA GLY A 78 6.25 -1.22 -18.06
C GLY A 78 4.95 -1.98 -18.37
N GLY A 79 3.90 -1.82 -17.55
CA GLY A 79 2.64 -2.56 -17.62
C GLY A 79 1.44 -1.76 -18.13
#